data_AF-A0AAW0S476-F1
#
_entry.id   AF-A0AAW0S476-F1
#
_cell.length_a   1.000
_cell.length_b   1.000
_cell.length_c   1.000
_cell.angle_alpha   90.00
_cell.angle_beta   90.00
_cell.angle_gamma   90.00
#
_symmetry.space_group_name_H-M   'P 1'
#
loop_
_entity.id
_entity.type
_entity.pdbx_description
1 polymer ?
#
loop_
_entity_poly.entity_id
_entity_poly.type
_entity_poly.pdbx_seq_one_letter_code
_entity_poly.pdbx_strand_id
1 'polypeptide(L)'
;MSPPCRTFDASELPTRIQENADGRRRKLEGGSRRIELSACKLFKMNQWECELKDESMPHSPISCWPVTRFFRMCKDKNGLFSVETTAWEGKPKGASRPPGRTSNQTTTLQWTNNWSDL
;
A
#
# COMPACT_ATOMS: atom_id res chain seq x y z
N MET A 1 9.35 -9.08 13.39
CA MET A 1 7.93 -9.17 13.01
C MET A 1 7.45 -7.78 12.63
N SER A 2 6.55 -7.66 11.64
CA SER A 2 5.99 -6.35 11.26
C SER A 2 5.02 -5.87 12.34
N PRO A 3 5.10 -4.61 12.81
CA PRO A 3 4.19 -4.10 13.83
C PRO A 3 2.74 -4.02 13.30
N PRO A 4 1.73 -4.09 14.18
CA PRO A 4 0.34 -3.90 13.79
C PRO A 4 0.12 -2.52 13.15
N CYS A 5 -0.24 -2.49 11.87
CA CYS A 5 -0.57 -1.25 11.16
C CYS A 5 -2.05 -0.92 11.36
N ARG A 6 -2.35 0.27 11.89
CA ARG A 6 -3.73 0.79 11.93
C ARG A 6 -4.14 1.22 10.52
N THR A 7 -5.34 0.86 10.09
CA THR A 7 -5.93 1.39 8.86
C THR A 7 -6.34 2.85 9.05
N PHE A 8 -6.27 3.63 7.98
CA PHE A 8 -6.66 5.04 7.94
C PHE A 8 -6.99 5.45 6.50
N ASP A 9 -7.73 6.54 6.33
CA ASP A 9 -8.09 7.04 5.00
C ASP A 9 -6.88 7.60 4.25
N ALA A 10 -6.82 7.42 2.93
CA ALA A 10 -5.71 7.92 2.11
C ALA A 10 -5.47 9.44 2.26
N SER A 11 -6.52 10.23 2.54
CA SER A 11 -6.42 11.67 2.79
C SER A 11 -5.63 12.01 4.07
N GLU A 12 -5.55 11.11 5.05
CA GLU A 12 -4.77 11.29 6.27
C GLU A 12 -3.27 11.05 6.08
N LEU A 13 -2.85 10.53 4.92
CA LEU A 13 -1.47 10.12 4.66
C LEU A 13 -0.43 11.23 4.95
N PRO A 14 -0.63 12.52 4.53
CA PRO A 14 0.32 13.59 4.85
C PRO A 14 0.53 13.82 6.35
N THR A 15 -0.47 13.49 7.18
CA THR A 15 -0.39 13.58 8.65
C THR A 15 0.27 12.34 9.23
N ARG A 16 -0.12 11.13 8.77
CA ARG A 16 0.40 9.87 9.32
C ARG A 16 1.88 9.65 9.07
N ILE A 17 2.42 10.12 7.94
CA ILE A 17 3.86 9.99 7.65
C ILE A 17 4.76 10.78 8.62
N GLN A 18 4.19 11.74 9.38
CA GLN A 18 4.95 12.50 10.36
C GLN A 18 5.33 11.66 11.58
N GLU A 19 4.71 10.49 11.76
CA GLU A 19 4.95 9.56 12.86
C GLU A 19 5.72 8.32 12.37
N ASN A 20 6.53 7.75 13.27
CA ASN A 20 7.20 6.48 13.06
C ASN A 20 6.29 5.30 13.43
N ALA A 21 6.77 4.07 13.27
CA ALA A 21 6.00 2.87 13.61
C ALA A 21 5.57 2.78 15.09
N ASP A 22 6.27 3.51 15.98
CA ASP A 22 5.95 3.59 17.42
C ASP A 22 4.93 4.69 17.75
N GLY A 23 4.41 5.40 16.74
CA GLY A 23 3.53 6.56 16.91
C GLY A 23 4.24 7.82 17.40
N ARG A 24 5.58 7.85 17.42
CA ARG A 24 6.37 9.03 17.78
C ARG A 24 6.62 9.89 16.56
N ARG A 25 6.56 11.22 16.73
CA ARG A 25 6.89 12.16 15.67
C ARG A 25 8.33 11.95 15.17
N ARG A 26 8.49 11.84 13.84
CA ARG A 26 9.78 11.72 13.17
C ARG A 26 10.59 13.01 13.34
N LYS A 27 11.89 12.84 13.58
CA LYS A 27 12.85 13.96 13.63
C LYS A 27 13.40 14.16 12.22
N LEU A 28 13.53 15.41 11.79
CA LEU A 28 14.06 15.75 10.47
C LEU A 28 15.43 16.39 10.58
N GLU A 29 16.24 16.18 9.55
CA GLU A 29 17.53 16.86 9.39
C GLU A 29 17.32 18.31 8.94
N GLY A 30 18.27 19.19 9.29
CA GLY A 30 18.32 20.55 8.73
C GLY A 30 17.23 21.53 9.19
N GLY A 31 16.55 21.28 10.31
CA GLY A 31 15.60 22.24 10.90
C GLY A 31 14.20 22.26 10.28
N SER A 32 13.93 21.41 9.29
CA SER A 32 12.56 21.22 8.77
C SER A 32 11.63 20.71 9.88
N ARG A 33 10.41 21.26 9.95
CA ARG A 33 9.42 20.90 10.99
C ARG A 33 8.49 19.76 10.59
N ARG A 34 8.37 19.47 9.29
CA ARG A 34 7.46 18.46 8.73
C ARG A 34 7.99 17.88 7.43
N ILE A 35 7.60 16.64 7.16
CA ILE A 35 7.85 15.96 5.89
C ILE A 35 6.80 16.46 4.89
N GLU A 36 7.24 17.01 3.77
CA GLU A 36 6.35 17.35 2.67
C GLU A 36 6.27 16.16 1.71
N LEU A 37 5.14 15.45 1.72
CA LEU A 37 4.96 14.22 0.95
C LEU A 37 5.18 14.45 -0.56
N SER A 38 4.65 15.55 -1.10
CA SER A 38 4.80 15.96 -2.51
C SER A 38 6.26 16.16 -2.93
N ALA A 39 7.14 16.56 -2.00
CA ALA A 39 8.56 16.78 -2.27
C ALA A 39 9.38 15.47 -2.25
N CYS A 40 8.84 14.39 -1.68
CA CYS A 40 9.49 13.08 -1.71
C CYS A 40 9.48 12.49 -3.14
N LYS A 41 10.57 11.81 -3.52
CA LYS A 41 10.70 11.22 -4.86
C LYS A 41 9.65 10.13 -5.10
N LEU A 42 8.88 10.26 -6.17
CA LEU A 42 7.85 9.30 -6.57
C LEU A 42 8.44 8.16 -7.41
N PHE A 43 8.05 6.94 -7.08
CA PHE A 43 8.37 5.70 -7.77
C PHE A 43 7.09 4.97 -8.15
N LYS A 44 7.16 4.24 -9.26
CA LYS A 44 6.09 3.38 -9.75
C LYS A 44 6.59 1.94 -9.81
N MET A 45 5.76 1.00 -9.37
CA MET A 45 6.01 -0.43 -9.49
C MET A 45 4.77 -1.13 -10.05
N ASN A 46 4.96 -1.97 -11.07
CA ASN A 46 3.90 -2.85 -11.56
C ASN A 46 3.95 -4.16 -10.78
N GLN A 47 2.83 -4.56 -10.21
CA GLN A 47 2.61 -5.85 -9.55
C GLN A 47 1.54 -6.63 -10.33
N TRP A 48 1.29 -7.87 -9.91
CA TRP A 48 0.18 -8.67 -10.39
C TRP A 48 -0.73 -9.01 -9.22
N GLU A 49 -2.03 -8.84 -9.43
CA GLU A 49 -3.06 -9.29 -8.51
C GLU A 49 -3.78 -10.47 -9.16
N CYS A 50 -3.96 -11.55 -8.41
CA CYS A 50 -4.52 -12.79 -8.89
C CYS A 50 -5.67 -13.22 -7.99
N GLU A 51 -6.81 -13.57 -8.58
CA GLU A 51 -7.97 -14.11 -7.87
C GLU A 51 -8.30 -15.51 -8.44
N LEU A 52 -8.67 -16.43 -7.54
CA LEU A 52 -9.32 -17.68 -7.91
C LEU A 52 -10.75 -17.36 -8.34
N LYS A 53 -11.21 -17.89 -9.48
CA LYS A 53 -12.58 -17.62 -9.93
C LYS A 53 -13.64 -18.24 -9.03
N ASP A 54 -13.35 -19.41 -8.46
CA ASP A 54 -14.25 -20.17 -7.61
C ASP A 54 -13.44 -21.03 -6.65
N GLU A 55 -13.47 -20.70 -5.36
CA GLU A 55 -12.71 -21.42 -4.32
C GLU A 55 -13.28 -22.82 -4.03
N SER A 56 -14.50 -23.13 -4.47
CA SER A 56 -15.16 -24.41 -4.22
C SER A 56 -14.77 -25.51 -5.20
N MET A 57 -14.17 -25.14 -6.34
CA MET A 57 -13.75 -26.08 -7.37
C MET A 57 -12.28 -26.51 -7.20
N PRO A 58 -11.99 -27.83 -7.13
CA PRO A 58 -10.64 -28.33 -7.32
C PRO A 58 -10.07 -27.86 -8.67
N HIS A 59 -8.86 -27.30 -8.68
CA HIS A 59 -8.19 -26.74 -9.86
C HIS A 59 -8.91 -25.56 -10.53
N SER A 60 -9.59 -24.72 -9.73
CA SER A 60 -10.19 -23.48 -10.21
C SER A 60 -9.19 -22.59 -10.97
N PRO A 61 -9.58 -22.01 -12.12
CA PRO A 61 -8.69 -21.16 -12.89
C PRO A 61 -8.34 -19.87 -12.14
N ILE A 62 -7.06 -19.54 -12.11
CA ILE A 62 -6.54 -18.28 -11.55
C ILE A 62 -6.55 -17.21 -12.65
N SER A 63 -7.11 -16.05 -12.35
CA SER A 63 -7.06 -14.88 -13.24
C SER A 63 -6.18 -13.80 -12.62
N CYS A 64 -5.15 -13.36 -13.35
CA CYS A 64 -4.23 -12.31 -12.89
C CYS A 64 -4.32 -11.08 -13.79
N TRP A 65 -4.19 -9.89 -13.21
CA TRP A 65 -4.07 -8.62 -13.93
C TRP A 65 -2.96 -7.75 -13.33
N PRO A 66 -2.34 -6.89 -14.15
CA PRO A 66 -1.33 -5.98 -13.64
C PRO A 66 -1.97 -4.89 -12.77
N VAL A 67 -1.33 -4.56 -11.65
CA VAL A 67 -1.70 -3.48 -10.74
C VAL A 67 -0.54 -2.51 -10.61
N THR A 68 -0.79 -1.23 -10.89
CA THR A 68 0.22 -0.19 -10.67
C THR A 68 0.18 0.29 -9.22
N ARG A 69 1.31 0.18 -8.51
CA ARG A 69 1.52 0.73 -7.17
C ARG A 69 2.45 1.94 -7.23
N PHE A 70 2.20 2.94 -6.39
CA PHE A 70 3.04 4.13 -6.27
C PHE A 70 3.65 4.24 -4.89
N PHE A 71 4.92 4.63 -4.83
CA PHE A 71 5.67 4.78 -3.58
C PHE A 71 6.43 6.09 -3.57
N ARG A 72 6.45 6.76 -2.43
CA ARG A 72 7.31 7.91 -2.22
C ARG A 72 8.46 7.57 -1.30
N MET A 73 9.67 7.91 -1.71
CA MET A 73 10.87 7.75 -0.90
C MET A 73 11.14 9.06 -0.16
N CYS A 74 10.89 9.05 1.14
CA CYS A 74 11.06 10.19 2.03
C CYS A 74 12.32 10.00 2.90
N LYS A 75 12.76 11.08 3.55
CA LYS A 75 13.91 11.07 4.44
C LYS A 75 13.55 11.67 5.79
N ASP A 76 13.97 11.01 6.86
CA ASP A 76 14.01 11.55 8.20
C ASP A 76 15.45 11.45 8.77
N LYS A 77 15.64 11.78 10.05
CA LYS A 77 16.93 11.69 10.75
C LYS A 77 17.52 10.27 10.78
N ASN A 78 16.66 9.25 10.78
CA ASN A 78 17.09 7.86 10.84
C ASN A 78 17.40 7.28 9.46
N GLY A 79 17.03 7.98 8.37
CA GLY A 79 17.42 7.62 7.02
C GLY A 79 16.29 7.76 6.00
N LEU A 80 16.40 7.02 4.91
CA LEU A 80 15.37 6.92 3.88
C LEU A 80 14.30 5.92 4.31
N PHE A 81 13.04 6.22 3.97
CA PHE A 81 11.92 5.31 4.17
C PHE A 81 10.92 5.43 3.03
N SER A 82 10.26 4.31 2.71
CA SER A 82 9.24 4.23 1.66
C SER A 82 7.84 4.38 2.23
N VAL A 83 6.99 5.11 1.52
CA VAL A 83 5.55 5.25 1.81
C VAL A 83 4.77 4.78 0.60
N GLU A 84 3.89 3.79 0.75
CA GLU A 84 2.93 3.47 -0.32
C GLU A 84 1.91 4.61 -0.43
N THR A 85 1.75 5.14 -1.64
CA THR A 85 0.94 6.32 -1.95
C THR A 85 -0.09 6.03 -3.04
N THR A 86 -0.29 4.76 -3.42
CA THR A 86 -1.18 4.34 -4.51
C THR A 86 -2.58 4.97 -4.42
N ALA A 87 -3.19 4.94 -3.24
CA ALA A 87 -4.52 5.54 -3.02
C ALA A 87 -4.49 7.08 -2.93
N TRP A 88 -3.35 7.67 -2.58
CA TRP A 88 -3.16 9.11 -2.41
C TRP A 88 -2.89 9.84 -3.73
N GLU A 89 -2.15 9.22 -4.66
CA GLU A 89 -1.87 9.78 -6.00
C GLU A 89 -3.12 9.82 -6.91
N GLY A 90 -4.27 9.32 -6.43
CA GLY A 90 -5.50 9.17 -7.20
C GLY A 90 -5.52 7.89 -8.05
N LYS A 91 -6.71 7.45 -8.47
CA LYS A 91 -6.89 6.18 -9.20
C LYS A 91 -5.98 6.15 -10.45
N PRO A 92 -4.99 5.23 -10.53
CA PRO A 92 -4.27 5.04 -11.78
C PRO A 92 -5.24 4.63 -12.88
N LYS A 93 -5.20 5.30 -14.03
CA LYS A 93 -5.89 4.85 -15.25
C LYS A 93 -5.29 3.57 -15.85
N GLY A 94 -4.27 2.99 -15.22
CA GLY A 94 -3.52 1.84 -15.70
C GLY A 94 -3.97 0.55 -15.01
N ALA A 95 -4.73 -0.25 -15.76
CA ALA A 95 -5.21 -1.59 -15.44
C ALA A 95 -6.01 -1.68 -14.12
N SER A 96 -7.21 -1.10 -14.16
CA SER A 96 -8.28 -1.49 -13.24
C SER A 96 -8.63 -2.96 -13.47
N ARG A 97 -8.99 -3.68 -12.39
CA ARG A 97 -9.70 -4.96 -12.47
C ARG A 97 -10.75 -4.84 -13.59
N PRO A 98 -10.81 -5.76 -14.57
CA PRO A 98 -11.89 -5.75 -15.55
C PRO A 98 -13.22 -5.70 -14.77
N PRO A 99 -14.27 -5.04 -15.27
CA PRO A 99 -15.55 -4.95 -14.57
C PRO A 99 -16.18 -6.34 -14.44
N GLY A 100 -15.73 -7.08 -13.43
CA GLY A 100 -16.24 -8.37 -13.00
C GLY A 100 -17.28 -8.11 -11.93
N ARG A 101 -18.52 -8.47 -12.28
CA ARG A 101 -19.74 -8.66 -11.49
C ARG A 101 -19.55 -8.43 -9.98
N THR A 102 -20.27 -7.44 -9.45
CA THR A 102 -20.42 -7.16 -8.02
C THR A 102 -20.74 -8.44 -7.24
N SER A 103 -19.74 -9.05 -6.61
CA SER A 103 -19.99 -9.85 -5.42
C SER A 103 -20.13 -8.86 -4.27
N ASN A 104 -21.33 -8.82 -3.68
CA ASN A 104 -21.59 -8.14 -2.42
C ASN A 104 -20.87 -8.90 -1.29
N GLN A 105 -19.55 -8.90 -1.30
CA GLN A 105 -18.76 -9.39 -0.20
C GLN A 105 -17.78 -8.28 0.18
N THR A 106 -18.07 -7.66 1.32
CA THR A 106 -17.12 -6.90 2.12
C THR A 106 -16.04 -7.87 2.59
N THR A 107 -15.21 -8.37 1.68
CA THR A 107 -14.04 -9.17 2.04
C THR A 107 -12.94 -8.17 2.29
N THR A 108 -12.76 -7.84 3.57
CA THR A 108 -11.58 -7.14 4.06
C THR A 108 -10.38 -7.98 3.63
N LEU A 109 -9.65 -7.54 2.59
CA LEU A 109 -8.43 -8.19 2.13
C LEU A 109 -7.36 -8.04 3.22
N GLN A 110 -7.34 -9.01 4.13
CA GLN A 110 -6.33 -9.13 5.16
C GLN A 110 -5.15 -9.87 4.53
N TRP A 111 -4.06 -9.15 4.27
CA TRP A 111 -2.79 -9.74 3.82
C TRP A 111 -2.27 -10.67 4.93
N THR A 112 -2.41 -11.98 4.76
CA THR A 112 -1.78 -12.96 5.63
C THR A 112 -0.38 -13.25 5.11
N ASN A 113 0.64 -12.75 5.80
CA ASN A 113 2.01 -13.22 5.64
C ASN A 113 2.17 -14.53 6.41
N ASN A 114 1.55 -15.63 5.95
CA ASN A 114 1.84 -16.95 6.53
C ASN A 114 2.90 -17.65 5.68
N TRP A 115 4.17 -17.36 5.99
CA TRP A 115 5.34 -18.05 5.45
C TRP A 115 5.75 -19.21 6.38
N SER A 116 4.78 -20.02 6.79
CA SER A 116 5.02 -21.18 7.65
C SER A 116 4.29 -22.36 7.04
N ASP A 117 4.91 -22.98 6.04
CA ASP A 117 4.72 -24.39 5.61
C ASP A 117 5.56 -24.62 4.34
N LEU A 118 6.89 -24.68 4.53
CA LEU A 118 7.84 -25.34 3.63
C LEU A 118 8.77 -26.20 4.47
#